data_AF-A0A1Y6FLH2-F1
#
_entry.id   AF-A0A1Y6FLH2-F1
#
_cell.length_a   1.000
_cell.length_b   1.000
_cell.length_c   1.000
_cell.angle_alpha   90.00
_cell.angle_beta   90.00
_cell.angle_gamma   90.00
#
_symmetry.space_group_name_H-M   'P 1'
#
loop_
_entity.id
_entity.type
_entity.pdbx_description
1 polymer ?
#
loop_
_entity_poly.entity_id
_entity_poly.type
_entity_poly.pdbx_seq_one_letter_code
_entity_poly.pdbx_strand_id
1 'polypeptide(L)'
;MLSGYTLTETERKIEKMFMERNILTPSDLAIRNVANLFQIELDFSNNGPQRAIWEDDFSVIFLDPDETEENQRKVFFHELGHPMLHCGDQTKNMSKKFRELQEAQANQFQLYAAIPFFMLKELELPPLEYQIIKLIQMVFKVPESLAKKRVEQIKRRILQSKIDVRLPNLPIPPTKIAEEKEQYEMETYPLLEDLFSPNEIKQYFSTKVKRKNKVYFDVDEGHPIPRWYCIEVNRGEVNWGKKMHLFPIDDEFEFLPISEFQNSDSDAHVMELFLHPSYPNDFAINLKAIKKQLNFFNVDPYNINRMIIDANYLEHLLDLNIFGNRLMQVVNNEVTNN
;
A
#
# COMPACT_ATOMS: atom_id res chain seq x y z
N MET A 1 9.42 -1.68 -22.16
CA MET A 1 8.98 -2.42 -20.96
C MET A 1 8.19 -1.54 -19.99
N LEU A 2 8.68 -0.34 -19.62
CA LEU A 2 8.11 0.47 -18.54
C LEU A 2 6.89 1.34 -18.90
N SER A 3 6.47 1.35 -20.17
CA SER A 3 5.32 2.13 -20.63
C SER A 3 4.03 1.71 -19.93
N GLY A 4 3.31 2.68 -19.36
CA GLY A 4 2.07 2.44 -18.62
C GLY A 4 2.25 2.20 -17.12
N TYR A 5 3.46 2.34 -16.57
CA TYR A 5 3.66 2.35 -15.12
C TYR A 5 3.19 3.68 -14.52
N THR A 6 2.38 3.61 -13.48
CA THR A 6 1.95 4.77 -12.69
C THR A 6 2.56 4.68 -11.30
N LEU A 7 3.23 5.75 -10.86
CA LEU A 7 3.82 5.83 -9.52
C LEU A 7 2.73 5.73 -8.46
N THR A 8 3.01 5.04 -7.35
CA THR A 8 2.20 5.21 -6.13
C THR A 8 2.52 6.52 -5.42
N GLU A 9 1.69 6.86 -4.44
CA GLU A 9 1.93 8.01 -3.59
C GLU A 9 3.22 7.87 -2.78
N THR A 10 3.52 6.67 -2.27
CA THR A 10 4.79 6.38 -1.61
C THR A 10 5.99 6.61 -2.53
N GLU A 11 5.91 6.17 -3.79
CA GLU A 11 6.98 6.41 -4.77
C GLU A 11 7.14 7.90 -5.08
N ARG A 12 6.05 8.66 -5.26
CA ARG A 12 6.11 10.11 -5.45
C ARG A 12 6.74 10.83 -4.27
N LYS A 13 6.39 10.43 -3.05
CA LYS A 13 6.98 10.97 -1.81
C LYS A 13 8.47 10.68 -1.74
N ILE A 14 8.89 9.44 -2.02
CA ILE A 14 10.31 9.07 -2.04
C ILE A 14 11.06 9.83 -3.12
N GLU A 15 10.50 9.92 -4.33
CA GLU A 15 11.09 10.67 -5.45
C GLU A 15 11.31 12.14 -5.08
N LYS A 16 10.27 12.82 -4.58
CA LYS A 16 10.37 14.20 -4.11
C LYS A 16 11.42 14.34 -3.02
N MET A 17 11.37 13.48 -2.00
CA MET A 17 12.29 13.48 -0.86
C MET A 17 13.76 13.30 -1.27
N PHE A 18 14.02 12.43 -2.26
CA PHE A 18 15.35 12.17 -2.81
C PHE A 18 15.83 13.35 -3.66
N MET A 19 14.98 13.88 -4.55
CA MET A 19 15.33 15.02 -5.39
C MET A 19 15.63 16.27 -4.56
N GLU A 20 14.84 16.56 -3.52
CA GLU A 20 15.08 17.69 -2.60
C GLU A 20 16.43 17.60 -1.86
N ARG A 21 16.97 16.38 -1.72
CA ARG A 21 18.28 16.10 -1.12
C ARG A 21 19.38 15.89 -2.15
N ASN A 22 19.13 16.19 -3.43
CA ASN A 22 20.06 15.99 -4.54
C ASN A 22 20.50 14.52 -4.75
N ILE A 23 19.62 13.55 -4.44
CA ILE A 23 19.82 12.14 -4.77
C ILE A 23 19.16 11.90 -6.13
N LEU A 24 19.94 12.00 -7.21
CA LEU A 24 19.41 12.07 -8.59
C LEU A 24 19.78 10.86 -9.45
N THR A 25 20.86 10.17 -9.11
CA THR A 25 21.42 9.06 -9.88
C THR A 25 21.62 7.81 -9.01
N PRO A 26 21.72 6.61 -9.61
CA PRO A 26 21.97 5.37 -8.85
C PRO A 26 23.24 5.43 -7.99
N SER A 27 24.26 6.18 -8.42
CA SER A 27 25.50 6.37 -7.64
C SER A 27 25.28 7.19 -6.37
N ASP A 28 24.32 8.12 -6.36
CA ASP A 28 23.96 8.90 -5.18
C ASP A 28 23.30 8.04 -4.09
N LEU A 29 22.81 6.85 -4.45
CA LEU A 29 22.22 5.91 -3.49
C LEU A 29 23.26 5.19 -2.62
N ALA A 30 24.55 5.51 -2.72
CA ALA A 30 25.59 4.96 -1.84
C ALA A 30 25.20 5.11 -0.36
N ILE A 31 25.32 4.05 0.44
CA ILE A 31 24.85 4.01 1.84
C ILE A 31 25.31 5.24 2.62
N ARG A 32 26.62 5.55 2.55
CA ARG A 32 27.21 6.71 3.26
C ARG A 32 26.65 8.04 2.78
N ASN A 33 26.36 8.19 1.49
CA ASN A 33 25.80 9.43 0.94
C ASN A 33 24.37 9.63 1.44
N VAL A 34 23.54 8.59 1.33
CA VAL A 34 22.15 8.65 1.83
C VAL A 34 22.13 8.86 3.33
N ALA A 35 22.92 8.11 4.11
CA ALA A 35 22.99 8.29 5.56
C ALA A 35 23.35 9.74 5.95
N ASN A 36 24.36 10.34 5.31
CA ASN A 36 24.74 11.73 5.56
C ASN A 36 23.61 12.72 5.24
N LEU A 37 22.93 12.57 4.09
CA LEU A 37 21.85 13.47 3.66
C LEU A 37 20.60 13.37 4.55
N PHE A 38 20.42 12.23 5.22
CA PHE A 38 19.35 11.99 6.17
C PHE A 38 19.77 12.16 7.63
N GLN A 39 21.03 12.57 7.89
CA GLN A 39 21.59 12.76 9.24
C GLN A 39 21.51 11.48 10.09
N ILE A 40 21.82 10.33 9.46
CA ILE A 40 21.80 9.00 10.07
C ILE A 40 23.25 8.57 10.33
N GLU A 41 23.55 8.19 11.56
CA GLU A 41 24.81 7.56 11.93
C GLU A 41 24.83 6.09 11.51
N LEU A 42 25.99 5.62 11.07
CA LEU A 42 26.19 4.23 10.66
C LEU A 42 27.11 3.53 11.65
N ASP A 43 26.64 2.41 12.21
CA ASP A 43 27.45 1.55 13.06
C ASP A 43 27.75 0.24 12.32
N PHE A 44 29.04 -0.08 12.19
CA PHE A 44 29.55 -1.28 11.53
C PHE A 44 30.20 -2.26 12.53
N SER A 45 29.70 -2.35 13.76
CA SER A 45 30.27 -3.21 14.80
C SER A 45 29.97 -4.70 14.59
N ASN A 46 31.01 -5.54 14.68
CA ASN A 46 30.86 -7.00 14.69
C ASN A 46 30.03 -7.41 15.92
N ASN A 47 28.94 -8.15 15.71
CA ASN A 47 27.92 -8.57 16.69
C ASN A 47 26.82 -7.55 17.04
N GLY A 48 26.70 -6.45 16.30
CA GLY A 48 25.53 -5.58 16.39
C GLY A 48 24.27 -6.27 15.82
N PRO A 49 23.07 -6.09 16.40
CA PRO A 49 21.83 -6.54 15.76
C PRO A 49 21.61 -5.80 14.43
N GLN A 50 21.20 -6.48 13.35
CA GLN A 50 20.77 -5.86 12.09
C GLN A 50 19.42 -5.15 12.28
N ARG A 51 19.46 -3.97 12.88
CA ARG A 51 18.29 -3.13 13.19
C ARG A 51 18.73 -1.67 13.18
N ALA A 52 17.79 -0.75 13.20
CA ALA A 52 18.06 0.64 13.50
C ALA A 52 17.57 1.05 14.91
N ILE A 53 18.20 2.07 15.46
CA ILE A 53 17.73 2.78 16.66
C ILE A 53 17.40 4.21 16.23
N TRP A 54 16.19 4.63 16.56
CA TRP A 54 15.68 5.97 16.27
C TRP A 54 15.18 6.57 17.59
N GLU A 55 15.85 7.62 18.06
CA GLU A 55 15.42 8.43 19.19
C GLU A 55 15.29 9.89 18.74
N ASP A 56 14.53 10.71 19.48
CA ASP A 56 14.16 12.08 19.07
C ASP A 56 15.36 12.95 18.67
N ASP A 57 16.55 12.68 19.24
CA ASP A 57 17.78 13.45 19.03
C ASP A 57 18.88 12.71 18.23
N PHE A 58 18.73 11.41 17.93
CA PHE A 58 19.74 10.66 17.16
C PHE A 58 19.19 9.43 16.44
N SER A 59 19.85 9.08 15.34
CA SER A 59 19.42 8.03 14.40
C SER A 59 20.59 7.16 14.00
N VAL A 60 20.57 5.87 14.32
CA VAL A 60 21.67 4.94 14.03
C VAL A 60 21.15 3.71 13.28
N ILE A 61 21.77 3.36 12.16
CA ILE A 61 21.53 2.09 11.46
C ILE A 61 22.76 1.19 11.67
N PHE A 62 22.51 -0.02 12.18
CA PHE A 62 23.54 -1.05 12.37
C PHE A 62 23.63 -1.92 11.11
N LEU A 63 24.83 -2.04 10.54
CA LEU A 63 25.11 -2.84 9.37
C LEU A 63 26.23 -3.82 9.67
N ASP A 64 26.04 -5.09 9.29
CA ASP A 64 27.06 -6.11 9.45
C ASP A 64 28.21 -5.85 8.45
N PRO A 65 29.46 -5.57 8.92
CA PRO A 65 30.58 -5.31 8.04
C PRO A 65 31.03 -6.53 7.22
N ASP A 66 30.68 -7.75 7.63
CA ASP A 66 31.05 -8.99 6.95
C ASP A 66 30.04 -9.36 5.83
N GLU A 67 28.90 -8.67 5.75
CA GLU A 67 27.92 -8.82 4.66
C GLU A 67 28.37 -8.17 3.34
N THR A 68 27.82 -8.63 2.22
CA THR A 68 28.13 -8.04 0.92
C THR A 68 27.54 -6.62 0.79
N GLU A 69 28.12 -5.78 -0.07
CA GLU A 69 27.61 -4.42 -0.33
C GLU A 69 26.13 -4.46 -0.72
N GLU A 70 25.71 -5.46 -1.52
CA GLU A 70 24.31 -5.60 -1.91
C GLU A 70 23.40 -5.91 -0.73
N ASN A 71 23.81 -6.82 0.17
CA ASN A 71 23.03 -7.17 1.35
C ASN A 71 22.97 -6.02 2.36
N GLN A 72 24.08 -5.31 2.58
CA GLN A 72 24.09 -4.10 3.40
C GLN A 72 23.14 -3.04 2.84
N ARG A 73 23.10 -2.84 1.52
CA ARG A 73 22.16 -1.91 0.88
C ARG A 73 20.71 -2.34 1.06
N LYS A 74 20.42 -3.64 0.93
CA LYS A 74 19.11 -4.20 1.22
C LYS A 74 18.69 -3.84 2.66
N VAL A 75 19.52 -4.17 3.67
CA VAL A 75 19.20 -3.87 5.07
C VAL A 75 19.04 -2.37 5.29
N PHE A 76 19.99 -1.56 4.82
CA PHE A 76 19.97 -0.10 4.97
C PHE A 76 18.67 0.54 4.47
N PHE A 77 18.20 0.19 3.26
CA PHE A 77 16.97 0.76 2.70
C PHE A 77 15.68 0.21 3.35
N HIS A 78 15.73 -0.96 3.99
CA HIS A 78 14.64 -1.45 4.85
C HIS A 78 14.55 -0.60 6.11
N GLU A 79 15.68 -0.46 6.80
CA GLU A 79 15.78 0.28 8.06
C GLU A 79 15.49 1.77 7.89
N LEU A 80 15.89 2.36 6.76
CA LEU A 80 15.53 3.73 6.39
C LEU A 80 14.01 3.91 6.26
N GLY A 81 13.27 2.85 5.91
CA GLY A 81 11.82 2.90 5.78
C GLY A 81 11.11 3.12 7.11
N HIS A 82 11.64 2.61 8.21
CA HIS A 82 11.00 2.73 9.52
C HIS A 82 10.75 4.17 9.98
N PRO A 83 11.74 5.06 10.07
CA PRO A 83 11.53 6.45 10.48
C PRO A 83 10.80 7.28 9.42
N MET A 84 10.97 6.94 8.14
CA MET A 84 10.38 7.71 7.04
C MET A 84 8.88 7.43 6.89
N LEU A 85 8.41 6.30 7.39
CA LEU A 85 7.01 5.89 7.34
C LEU A 85 6.31 5.95 8.70
N HIS A 86 7.03 5.70 9.80
CA HIS A 86 6.43 5.45 11.11
C HIS A 86 6.95 6.42 12.16
N CYS A 87 6.06 7.02 12.95
CA CYS A 87 6.41 7.74 14.17
C CYS A 87 6.17 6.80 15.38
N GLY A 88 7.21 6.51 16.17
CA GLY A 88 7.08 5.86 17.48
C GLY A 88 7.99 4.64 17.74
N ASP A 89 8.29 4.42 19.02
CA ASP A 89 9.10 3.32 19.55
C ASP A 89 8.38 1.95 19.41
N GLN A 90 8.93 1.05 18.59
CA GLN A 90 8.38 -0.30 18.37
C GLN A 90 8.41 -1.21 19.62
N THR A 91 9.09 -0.81 20.70
CA THR A 91 9.37 -1.67 21.85
C THR A 91 8.28 -1.68 22.92
N LYS A 92 7.35 -0.70 22.96
CA LYS A 92 6.31 -0.62 24.00
C LYS A 92 4.88 -0.67 23.44
N ASN A 93 4.13 -1.69 23.85
CA ASN A 93 2.68 -1.86 23.63
C ASN A 93 2.18 -1.98 22.18
N MET A 94 3.02 -2.46 21.25
CA MET A 94 2.63 -2.67 19.85
C MET A 94 2.11 -4.10 19.60
N SER A 95 0.91 -4.23 19.00
CA SER A 95 0.34 -5.55 18.67
C SER A 95 1.16 -6.27 17.59
N LYS A 96 1.22 -7.61 17.62
CA LYS A 96 1.95 -8.42 16.63
C LYS A 96 1.55 -8.10 15.18
N LYS A 97 0.25 -7.96 14.92
CA LYS A 97 -0.28 -7.63 13.59
C LYS A 97 0.17 -6.26 13.08
N PHE A 98 0.32 -5.29 13.98
CA PHE A 98 0.78 -3.96 13.63
C PHE A 98 2.29 -3.94 13.34
N ARG A 99 3.08 -4.76 14.05
CA ARG A 99 4.50 -4.99 13.69
C ARG A 99 4.64 -5.61 12.30
N GLU A 100 3.89 -6.66 12.01
CA GLU A 100 3.89 -7.31 10.69
C GLU A 100 3.55 -6.33 9.55
N LEU A 101 2.65 -5.39 9.81
CA LEU A 101 2.27 -4.35 8.88
C LEU A 101 3.37 -3.30 8.68
N GLN A 102 3.98 -2.79 9.75
CA GLN A 102 5.12 -1.87 9.64
C GLN A 102 6.28 -2.50 8.87
N GLU A 103 6.55 -3.78 9.11
CA GLU A 103 7.53 -4.56 8.34
C GLU A 103 7.13 -4.67 6.87
N ALA A 104 5.86 -4.94 6.56
CA ALA A 104 5.39 -5.02 5.17
C ALA A 104 5.51 -3.67 4.44
N GLN A 105 5.22 -2.55 5.12
CA GLN A 105 5.39 -1.21 4.60
C GLN A 105 6.87 -0.84 4.41
N ALA A 106 7.74 -1.20 5.37
CA ALA A 106 9.19 -1.03 5.23
C ALA A 106 9.76 -1.86 4.07
N ASN A 107 9.30 -3.10 3.88
CA ASN A 107 9.67 -3.94 2.73
C ASN A 107 9.25 -3.31 1.40
N GLN A 108 8.09 -2.64 1.34
CA GLN A 108 7.65 -1.95 0.14
C GLN A 108 8.48 -0.68 -0.12
N PHE A 109 8.69 0.13 0.92
CA PHE A 109 9.58 1.30 0.87
C PHE A 109 10.98 0.92 0.38
N GLN A 110 11.53 -0.18 0.88
CA GLN A 110 12.84 -0.70 0.48
C GLN A 110 12.93 -0.88 -1.05
N LEU A 111 11.89 -1.42 -1.69
CA LEU A 111 11.87 -1.60 -3.16
C LEU A 111 11.94 -0.27 -3.90
N TYR A 112 11.26 0.75 -3.40
CA TYR A 112 11.21 2.08 -4.02
C TYR A 112 12.46 2.90 -3.75
N ALA A 113 12.97 2.87 -2.52
CA ALA A 113 14.13 3.63 -2.12
C ALA A 113 15.43 3.01 -2.69
N ALA A 114 15.54 1.68 -2.70
CA ALA A 114 16.72 1.00 -3.24
C ALA A 114 16.76 0.99 -4.79
N ILE A 115 15.58 1.01 -5.44
CA ILE A 115 15.45 1.00 -6.90
C ILE A 115 14.36 2.03 -7.31
N PRO A 116 14.65 3.34 -7.21
CA PRO A 116 13.69 4.40 -7.52
C PRO A 116 13.27 4.36 -8.98
N PHE A 117 11.96 4.46 -9.24
CA PHE A 117 11.43 4.34 -10.60
C PHE A 117 11.97 5.45 -11.50
N PHE A 118 12.13 6.67 -10.98
CA PHE A 118 12.64 7.80 -11.75
C PHE A 118 14.09 7.64 -12.20
N MET A 119 14.89 6.80 -11.53
CA MET A 119 16.24 6.44 -11.98
C MET A 119 16.19 5.22 -12.91
N LEU A 120 15.34 4.24 -12.59
CA LEU A 120 15.19 3.02 -13.37
C LEU A 120 14.68 3.30 -14.79
N LYS A 121 13.77 4.29 -14.95
CA LYS A 121 13.19 4.66 -16.24
C LYS A 121 14.20 5.26 -17.22
N GLU A 122 15.32 5.77 -16.72
CA GLU A 122 16.41 6.35 -17.52
C GLU A 122 17.39 5.30 -18.05
N LEU A 123 17.25 4.03 -17.62
CA LEU A 123 18.12 2.95 -18.08
C LEU A 123 17.65 2.39 -19.44
N GLU A 124 18.62 2.09 -20.31
CA GLU A 124 18.38 1.30 -21.50
C GLU A 124 18.14 -0.17 -21.12
N LEU A 125 16.87 -0.56 -21.02
CA LEU A 125 16.51 -1.91 -20.58
C LEU A 125 16.71 -2.94 -21.72
N PRO A 126 17.44 -4.04 -21.47
CA PRO A 126 17.58 -5.13 -22.43
C PRO A 126 16.25 -5.86 -22.65
N PRO A 127 16.11 -6.61 -23.76
CA PRO A 127 14.83 -7.23 -24.10
C PRO A 127 14.46 -8.43 -23.21
N LEU A 128 15.45 -9.11 -22.62
CA LEU A 128 15.24 -10.33 -21.83
C LEU A 128 15.19 -10.00 -20.34
N GLU A 129 14.18 -10.51 -19.63
CA GLU A 129 13.94 -10.20 -18.22
C GLU A 129 15.12 -10.53 -17.30
N TYR A 130 15.79 -11.67 -17.50
CA TYR A 130 16.96 -12.02 -16.70
C TYR A 130 18.13 -11.02 -16.90
N GLN A 131 18.22 -10.38 -18.08
CA GLN A 131 19.22 -9.34 -18.34
C GLN A 131 18.82 -8.03 -17.66
N ILE A 132 17.53 -7.71 -17.60
CA ILE A 132 17.00 -6.56 -16.85
C ILE A 132 17.32 -6.73 -15.36
N ILE A 133 17.05 -7.90 -14.79
CA ILE A 133 17.34 -8.23 -13.39
C ILE A 133 18.85 -8.09 -13.11
N LYS A 134 19.73 -8.57 -14.01
CA LYS A 134 21.17 -8.40 -13.87
C LYS A 134 21.60 -6.93 -13.96
N LEU A 135 21.04 -6.18 -14.91
CA LEU A 135 21.31 -4.74 -15.04
C LEU A 135 20.93 -3.98 -13.78
N ILE A 136 19.75 -4.25 -13.21
CA ILE A 136 19.28 -3.61 -11.97
C ILE A 136 20.22 -3.95 -10.80
N GLN A 137 20.64 -5.21 -10.65
CA GLN A 137 21.61 -5.58 -9.61
C GLN A 137 22.91 -4.79 -9.75
N MET A 138 23.45 -4.69 -10.96
CA MET A 138 24.71 -3.99 -11.21
C MET A 138 24.60 -2.47 -10.97
N VAL A 139 23.53 -1.85 -11.47
CA VAL A 139 23.35 -0.38 -11.42
C VAL A 139 23.00 0.09 -10.01
N PHE A 140 22.09 -0.60 -9.33
CA PHE A 140 21.62 -0.22 -8.00
C PHE A 140 22.36 -0.93 -6.87
N LYS A 141 23.28 -1.86 -7.20
CA LYS A 141 24.04 -2.68 -6.26
C LYS A 141 23.13 -3.35 -5.23
N VAL A 142 22.14 -4.10 -5.70
CA VAL A 142 21.15 -4.77 -4.83
C VAL A 142 21.18 -6.27 -5.08
N PRO A 143 20.73 -7.11 -4.11
CA PRO A 143 20.73 -8.55 -4.30
C PRO A 143 19.74 -8.96 -5.40
N GLU A 144 20.03 -10.08 -6.06
CA GLU A 144 19.16 -10.63 -7.12
C GLU A 144 17.69 -10.74 -6.69
N SER A 145 17.46 -11.17 -5.45
CA SER A 145 16.12 -11.31 -4.88
C SER A 145 15.35 -9.98 -4.84
N LEU A 146 16.02 -8.87 -4.53
CA LEU A 146 15.40 -7.54 -4.46
C LEU A 146 15.13 -6.99 -5.87
N ALA A 147 16.08 -7.16 -6.79
CA ALA A 147 15.92 -6.80 -8.19
C ALA A 147 14.74 -7.54 -8.84
N LYS A 148 14.65 -8.87 -8.63
CA LYS A 148 13.52 -9.70 -9.10
C LYS A 148 12.18 -9.18 -8.56
N LYS A 149 12.09 -8.93 -7.25
CA LYS A 149 10.88 -8.40 -6.61
C LYS A 149 10.43 -7.08 -7.24
N ARG A 150 11.37 -6.17 -7.51
CA ARG A 150 11.05 -4.87 -8.14
C ARG A 150 10.55 -5.02 -9.58
N VAL A 151 11.19 -5.87 -10.38
CA VAL A 151 10.76 -6.14 -11.77
C VAL A 151 9.34 -6.72 -11.80
N GLU A 152 9.06 -7.73 -10.96
CA GLU A 152 7.72 -8.33 -10.86
C GLU A 152 6.67 -7.34 -10.40
N GLN A 153 6.99 -6.50 -9.40
CA GLN A 153 6.09 -5.45 -8.94
C GLN A 153 5.76 -4.45 -10.06
N ILE A 154 6.76 -4.05 -10.87
CA ILE A 154 6.55 -3.14 -12.00
C ILE A 154 5.65 -3.77 -13.07
N LYS A 155 5.93 -5.03 -13.45
CA LYS A 155 5.12 -5.77 -14.41
C LYS A 155 3.66 -5.87 -13.98
N ARG A 156 3.42 -6.24 -12.71
CA ARG A 156 2.05 -6.31 -12.15
C ARG A 156 1.32 -4.98 -12.24
N ARG A 157 1.97 -3.87 -11.88
CA ARG A 157 1.36 -2.54 -11.94
C ARG A 157 1.04 -2.10 -13.37
N ILE A 158 1.91 -2.39 -14.33
CA ILE A 158 1.65 -2.09 -15.75
C ILE A 158 0.46 -2.91 -16.26
N LEU A 159 0.38 -4.18 -15.87
CA LEU A 159 -0.77 -5.03 -16.22
C LEU A 159 -2.06 -4.44 -15.65
N GLN A 160 -2.05 -4.06 -14.36
CA GLN A 160 -3.18 -3.43 -13.70
C GLN A 160 -3.63 -2.15 -14.42
N SER A 161 -2.71 -1.23 -14.70
CA SER A 161 -3.04 0.03 -15.39
C SER A 161 -3.63 -0.20 -16.80
N LYS A 162 -3.22 -1.25 -17.52
CA LYS A 162 -3.82 -1.60 -18.81
C LYS A 162 -5.24 -2.14 -18.68
N ILE A 163 -5.51 -2.90 -17.62
CA ILE A 163 -6.83 -3.43 -17.30
C ILE A 163 -7.79 -2.28 -16.95
N ASP A 164 -7.34 -1.35 -16.10
CA ASP A 164 -8.13 -0.19 -15.67
C ASP A 164 -8.57 0.67 -16.89
N VAL A 165 -7.70 0.82 -17.89
CA VAL A 165 -8.01 1.55 -19.13
C VAL A 165 -8.97 0.78 -20.05
N ARG A 166 -8.94 -0.55 -20.06
CA ARG A 166 -9.80 -1.39 -20.92
C ARG A 166 -11.23 -1.54 -20.41
N LEU A 167 -11.50 -1.27 -19.15
CA LEU A 167 -12.82 -1.44 -18.52
C LEU A 167 -13.38 -0.13 -17.94
N PRO A 168 -13.64 0.91 -18.75
CA PRO A 168 -14.21 2.17 -18.27
C PRO A 168 -15.69 2.10 -17.84
N ASN A 169 -16.36 0.95 -18.02
CA ASN A 169 -17.83 0.83 -17.97
C ASN A 169 -18.37 0.00 -16.78
N LEU A 170 -17.88 0.27 -15.57
CA LEU A 170 -18.80 0.26 -14.43
C LEU A 170 -19.40 1.67 -14.33
N PRO A 171 -20.70 1.83 -14.02
CA PRO A 171 -21.31 3.14 -13.89
C PRO A 171 -20.67 3.87 -12.71
N ILE A 172 -19.59 4.59 -12.99
CA ILE A 172 -19.13 5.70 -12.17
C ILE A 172 -20.12 6.81 -12.52
N PRO A 173 -21.04 7.22 -11.62
CA PRO A 173 -21.86 8.40 -11.88
C PRO A 173 -20.89 9.55 -12.17
N PRO A 174 -21.19 10.43 -13.15
CA PRO A 174 -20.22 11.37 -13.68
C PRO A 174 -19.64 12.22 -12.57
N THR A 175 -18.46 11.83 -12.10
CA THR A 175 -17.65 12.67 -11.26
C THR A 175 -17.16 13.76 -12.19
N LYS A 176 -17.67 14.98 -11.99
CA LYS A 176 -17.07 16.23 -12.48
C LYS A 176 -15.66 16.38 -11.87
N ILE A 177 -14.75 15.45 -12.15
CA ILE A 177 -13.36 15.42 -11.67
C ILE A 177 -12.40 15.58 -12.86
N ALA A 178 -12.88 15.54 -14.10
CA ALA A 178 -12.04 15.73 -15.27
C ALA A 178 -11.72 17.20 -15.59
N GLU A 179 -12.47 18.18 -15.08
CA GLU A 179 -12.31 19.60 -15.45
C GLU A 179 -11.94 20.54 -14.29
N GLU A 180 -11.78 20.04 -13.06
CA GLU A 180 -11.36 20.84 -11.88
C GLU A 180 -10.05 20.32 -11.25
N LYS A 181 -9.14 19.73 -12.04
CA LYS A 181 -7.88 19.16 -11.54
C LYS A 181 -6.73 20.16 -11.37
N GLU A 182 -6.94 21.46 -11.55
CA GLU A 182 -5.86 22.46 -11.53
C GLU A 182 -5.82 23.37 -10.30
N GLN A 183 -6.58 23.07 -9.23
CA GLN A 183 -6.53 23.91 -8.03
C GLN A 183 -6.83 23.18 -6.70
N TYR A 184 -6.28 21.98 -6.51
CA TYR A 184 -6.10 21.46 -5.14
C TYR A 184 -4.68 21.83 -4.69
N GLU A 185 -4.56 22.96 -4.00
CA GLU A 185 -3.49 23.13 -3.03
C GLU A 185 -3.55 21.93 -2.07
N MET A 186 -2.40 21.40 -1.67
CA MET A 186 -2.30 20.38 -0.62
C MET A 186 -2.84 20.96 0.70
N GLU A 187 -4.17 20.98 0.87
CA GLU A 187 -4.73 20.90 2.19
C GLU A 187 -4.27 19.55 2.75
N THR A 188 -3.42 19.60 3.77
CA THR A 188 -3.12 18.46 4.64
C THR A 188 -4.45 17.77 4.96
N TYR A 189 -4.66 16.59 4.37
CA TYR A 189 -5.83 15.78 4.68
C TYR A 189 -5.85 15.56 6.19
N PRO A 190 -6.94 15.91 6.90
CA PRO A 190 -6.96 15.88 8.35
C PRO A 190 -6.64 14.48 8.86
N LEU A 191 -5.78 14.39 9.89
CA LEU A 191 -5.46 13.14 10.54
C LEU A 191 -6.76 12.56 11.12
N LEU A 192 -6.86 11.24 11.24
CA LEU A 192 -8.05 10.63 11.85
C LEU A 192 -8.24 11.05 13.31
N GLU A 193 -7.18 11.48 13.99
CA GLU A 193 -7.21 12.14 15.31
C GLU A 193 -7.85 13.54 15.27
N ASP A 194 -7.85 14.20 14.10
CA ASP A 194 -8.60 15.44 13.83
C ASP A 194 -10.07 15.14 13.45
N LEU A 195 -10.37 13.92 13.01
CA LEU A 195 -11.69 13.49 12.51
C LEU A 195 -12.51 12.69 13.54
N PHE A 196 -11.86 12.07 14.52
CA PHE A 196 -12.46 11.26 15.57
C PHE A 196 -11.88 11.63 16.92
N SER A 197 -12.75 11.80 17.92
CA SER A 197 -12.31 12.02 19.29
C SER A 197 -11.64 10.76 19.87
N PRO A 198 -10.70 10.90 20.84
CA PRO A 198 -10.08 9.76 21.52
C PRO A 198 -11.08 8.75 22.11
N ASN A 199 -12.25 9.23 22.55
CA ASN A 199 -13.32 8.37 23.06
C ASN A 199 -13.99 7.54 21.96
N GLU A 200 -14.17 8.10 20.76
CA GLU A 200 -14.74 7.37 19.62
C GLU A 200 -13.79 6.28 19.13
N ILE A 201 -12.49 6.57 19.10
CA ILE A 201 -11.44 5.59 18.78
C ILE A 201 -11.43 4.46 19.83
N LYS A 202 -11.47 4.82 21.12
CA LYS A 202 -11.52 3.83 22.21
C LYS A 202 -12.78 2.97 22.16
N GLN A 203 -13.94 3.58 21.88
CA GLN A 203 -15.20 2.88 21.72
C GLN A 203 -15.14 1.93 20.51
N TYR A 204 -14.62 2.38 19.38
CA TYR A 204 -14.42 1.57 18.18
C TYR A 204 -13.61 0.30 18.50
N PHE A 205 -12.44 0.43 19.11
CA PHE A 205 -11.62 -0.75 19.45
C PHE A 205 -12.27 -1.68 20.47
N SER A 206 -13.10 -1.16 21.38
CA SER A 206 -13.85 -1.99 22.34
C SER A 206 -15.04 -2.73 21.72
N THR A 207 -15.53 -2.27 20.56
CA THR A 207 -16.73 -2.79 19.89
C THR A 207 -16.44 -3.38 18.51
N LYS A 208 -15.17 -3.39 18.09
CA LYS A 208 -14.71 -3.87 16.78
C LYS A 208 -15.09 -5.34 16.58
N VAL A 209 -15.89 -5.60 15.56
CA VAL A 209 -16.34 -6.95 15.17
C VAL A 209 -15.41 -7.51 14.09
N LYS A 210 -14.83 -8.68 14.36
CA LYS A 210 -14.13 -9.48 13.34
C LYS A 210 -15.14 -10.02 12.33
N ARG A 211 -14.78 -9.98 11.06
CA ARG A 211 -15.67 -10.40 9.97
C ARG A 211 -14.88 -11.12 8.89
N LYS A 212 -15.52 -12.09 8.24
CA LYS A 212 -14.99 -12.67 7.00
C LYS A 212 -15.26 -11.69 5.87
N ASN A 213 -14.18 -11.19 5.28
CA ASN A 213 -14.26 -10.25 4.18
C ASN A 213 -14.27 -11.02 2.87
N LYS A 214 -15.14 -10.64 1.93
CA LYS A 214 -15.20 -11.30 0.63
C LYS A 214 -14.40 -10.50 -0.39
N VAL A 215 -13.53 -11.17 -1.12
CA VAL A 215 -12.76 -10.60 -2.22
C VAL A 215 -13.17 -11.30 -3.51
N TYR A 216 -13.89 -10.59 -4.37
CA TYR A 216 -14.24 -11.11 -5.67
C TYR A 216 -13.11 -10.86 -6.65
N PHE A 217 -12.73 -11.90 -7.40
CA PHE A 217 -11.66 -11.83 -8.36
C PHE A 217 -12.12 -12.24 -9.76
N ASP A 218 -11.48 -11.65 -10.76
CA ASP A 218 -11.61 -12.02 -12.17
C ASP A 218 -10.39 -12.83 -12.59
N VAL A 219 -10.43 -13.50 -13.74
CA VAL A 219 -9.27 -14.23 -14.28
C VAL A 219 -8.94 -13.67 -15.65
N ASP A 220 -7.78 -13.02 -15.76
CA ASP A 220 -7.23 -12.52 -17.03
C ASP A 220 -5.98 -13.32 -17.39
N GLU A 221 -5.94 -13.92 -18.57
CA GLU A 221 -4.82 -14.76 -19.06
C GLU A 221 -4.35 -15.84 -18.05
N GLY A 222 -5.26 -16.37 -17.24
CA GLY A 222 -4.95 -17.37 -16.21
C GLY A 222 -4.43 -16.80 -14.89
N HIS A 223 -4.36 -15.48 -14.76
CA HIS A 223 -3.99 -14.79 -13.53
C HIS A 223 -5.22 -14.25 -12.80
N PRO A 224 -5.37 -14.58 -11.52
CA PRO A 224 -6.51 -14.12 -10.74
C PRO A 224 -6.26 -12.66 -10.29
N ILE A 225 -7.20 -11.76 -10.56
CA ILE A 225 -7.11 -10.32 -10.33
C ILE A 225 -8.22 -9.90 -9.37
N PRO A 226 -7.90 -9.35 -8.19
CA PRO A 226 -8.91 -8.87 -7.26
C PRO A 226 -9.67 -7.68 -7.87
N ARG A 227 -10.99 -7.71 -7.74
CA ARG A 227 -11.91 -6.69 -8.28
C ARG A 227 -12.66 -5.98 -7.17
N TRP A 228 -13.36 -6.74 -6.34
CA TRP A 228 -14.21 -6.18 -5.29
C TRP A 228 -13.79 -6.69 -3.93
N TYR A 229 -13.52 -5.77 -3.02
CA TYR A 229 -13.48 -6.04 -1.60
C TYR A 229 -14.84 -5.66 -1.00
N CYS A 230 -15.55 -6.65 -0.50
CA CYS A 230 -16.92 -6.53 -0.02
C CYS A 230 -16.98 -6.68 1.50
N ILE A 231 -17.53 -5.65 2.15
CA ILE A 231 -17.79 -5.63 3.58
C ILE A 231 -19.28 -5.83 3.81
N GLU A 232 -19.65 -6.91 4.47
CA GLU A 232 -21.02 -7.05 4.97
C GLU A 232 -21.21 -6.15 6.20
N VAL A 233 -22.34 -5.44 6.22
CA VAL A 233 -22.69 -4.44 7.22
C VAL A 233 -24.02 -4.82 7.86
N ASN A 234 -24.04 -4.92 9.19
CA ASN A 234 -25.27 -5.17 9.90
C ASN A 234 -26.14 -3.91 10.00
N ARG A 235 -27.45 -4.10 10.09
CA ARG A 235 -28.38 -2.98 10.30
C ARG A 235 -28.01 -2.22 11.57
N GLY A 236 -27.74 -0.92 11.43
CA GLY A 236 -27.37 -0.03 12.53
C GLY A 236 -25.88 -0.06 12.93
N GLU A 237 -25.06 -0.87 12.27
CA GLU A 237 -23.60 -0.88 12.49
C GLU A 237 -22.97 0.45 12.06
N VAL A 238 -23.38 0.95 10.89
CA VAL A 238 -22.91 2.23 10.38
C VAL A 238 -23.71 3.35 11.02
N ASN A 239 -23.01 4.18 11.80
CA ASN A 239 -23.58 5.43 12.30
C ASN A 239 -23.58 6.48 11.19
N TRP A 240 -24.63 6.45 10.37
CA TRP A 240 -24.85 7.42 9.31
C TRP A 240 -24.93 8.88 9.81
N GLY A 241 -25.13 9.15 11.11
CA GLY A 241 -25.05 10.51 11.64
C GLY A 241 -23.65 11.14 11.59
N LYS A 242 -22.59 10.34 11.38
CA LYS A 242 -21.20 10.80 11.33
C LYS A 242 -20.73 11.10 9.91
N LYS A 243 -19.63 11.85 9.80
CA LYS A 243 -18.95 12.12 8.52
C LYS A 243 -18.21 10.90 8.00
N MET A 244 -17.64 10.10 8.91
CA MET A 244 -16.73 9.00 8.61
C MET A 244 -17.09 7.76 9.43
N HIS A 245 -16.76 6.58 8.93
CA HIS A 245 -16.88 5.31 9.67
C HIS A 245 -15.62 4.47 9.50
N LEU A 246 -15.12 3.87 10.58
CA LEU A 246 -13.92 3.03 10.57
C LEU A 246 -14.29 1.56 10.33
N PHE A 247 -13.56 0.91 9.44
CA PHE A 247 -13.68 -0.52 9.18
C PHE A 247 -12.34 -1.24 9.39
N PRO A 248 -12.37 -2.44 9.99
CA PRO A 248 -11.22 -3.34 9.98
C PRO A 248 -10.90 -3.81 8.57
N ILE A 249 -9.61 -3.89 8.27
CA ILE A 249 -9.08 -4.86 7.32
C ILE A 249 -8.73 -6.10 8.16
N ASP A 250 -9.61 -7.08 8.18
CA ASP A 250 -9.37 -8.35 8.87
C ASP A 250 -8.77 -9.38 7.91
N ASP A 251 -7.91 -10.25 8.43
CA ASP A 251 -7.08 -11.18 7.67
C ASP A 251 -7.85 -12.37 7.08
N GLU A 252 -9.09 -12.63 7.49
CA GLU A 252 -9.88 -13.72 6.93
C GLU A 252 -10.59 -13.25 5.66
N PHE A 253 -9.95 -13.51 4.52
CA PHE A 253 -10.51 -13.27 3.19
C PHE A 253 -11.08 -14.56 2.62
N GLU A 254 -12.33 -14.50 2.20
CA GLU A 254 -12.94 -15.49 1.32
C GLU A 254 -12.82 -14.99 -0.12
N PHE A 255 -12.12 -15.73 -0.97
CA PHE A 255 -11.94 -15.37 -2.37
C PHE A 255 -13.00 -16.08 -3.22
N LEU A 256 -13.75 -15.30 -4.00
CA LEU A 256 -14.85 -15.81 -4.84
C LEU A 256 -14.66 -15.33 -6.28
N PRO A 257 -14.98 -16.14 -7.30
CA PRO A 257 -14.94 -15.67 -8.67
C PRO A 257 -16.02 -14.59 -8.89
N ILE A 258 -15.74 -13.61 -9.75
CA ILE A 258 -16.65 -12.50 -10.01
C ILE A 258 -17.99 -12.95 -10.62
N SER A 259 -18.05 -14.15 -11.20
CA SER A 259 -19.30 -14.79 -11.65
C SER A 259 -20.29 -15.06 -10.51
N GLU A 260 -19.82 -15.17 -9.26
CA GLU A 260 -20.66 -15.33 -8.07
C GLU A 260 -21.10 -13.99 -7.47
N PHE A 261 -20.61 -12.87 -8.03
CA PHE A 261 -20.99 -11.54 -7.55
C PHE A 261 -22.41 -11.18 -8.02
N GLN A 262 -23.33 -11.03 -7.07
CA GLN A 262 -24.70 -10.60 -7.33
C GLN A 262 -24.93 -9.20 -6.78
N ASN A 263 -25.25 -8.25 -7.66
CA ASN A 263 -25.63 -6.90 -7.26
C ASN A 263 -26.97 -6.90 -6.51
N SER A 264 -27.08 -6.01 -5.53
CA SER A 264 -28.28 -5.78 -4.73
C SER A 264 -28.56 -4.29 -4.63
N ASP A 265 -29.84 -3.90 -4.56
CA ASP A 265 -30.25 -2.51 -4.31
C ASP A 265 -29.82 -2.00 -2.90
N SER A 266 -29.35 -2.92 -2.06
CA SER A 266 -28.81 -2.64 -0.71
C SER A 266 -27.28 -2.49 -0.70
N ASP A 267 -26.64 -2.44 -1.86
CA ASP A 267 -25.20 -2.23 -1.98
C ASP A 267 -24.84 -0.75 -2.04
N ALA A 268 -23.74 -0.38 -1.36
CA ALA A 268 -23.15 0.95 -1.46
C ALA A 268 -21.71 0.85 -1.98
N HIS A 269 -21.36 1.64 -2.99
CA HIS A 269 -19.98 1.72 -3.46
C HIS A 269 -19.20 2.76 -2.67
N VAL A 270 -18.02 2.38 -2.19
CA VAL A 270 -17.14 3.29 -1.47
C VAL A 270 -16.25 4.00 -2.47
N MET A 271 -16.37 5.33 -2.51
CA MET A 271 -15.62 6.17 -3.45
C MET A 271 -14.37 6.80 -2.83
N GLU A 272 -14.34 6.93 -1.50
CA GLU A 272 -13.25 7.61 -0.78
C GLU A 272 -12.89 6.83 0.47
N LEU A 273 -11.61 6.47 0.56
CA LEU A 273 -10.99 5.78 1.68
C LEU A 273 -9.88 6.63 2.29
N PHE A 274 -9.72 6.52 3.60
CA PHE A 274 -8.71 7.24 4.36
C PHE A 274 -7.97 6.25 5.26
N LEU A 275 -6.65 6.31 5.25
CA LEU A 275 -5.81 5.50 6.12
C LEU A 275 -5.40 6.27 7.37
N HIS A 276 -5.17 5.50 8.43
CA HIS A 276 -4.57 6.01 9.65
C HIS A 276 -3.09 5.61 9.72
N PRO A 277 -2.17 6.54 9.99
CA PRO A 277 -0.77 6.20 10.31
C PRO A 277 -0.65 5.26 11.53
N SER A 278 -1.35 5.58 12.62
CA SER A 278 -1.48 4.78 13.85
C SER A 278 -2.42 3.55 13.80
N TYR A 279 -3.30 3.39 12.79
CA TYR A 279 -4.20 2.22 12.63
C TYR A 279 -4.30 1.72 11.18
N PRO A 280 -3.20 1.23 10.57
CA PRO A 280 -3.14 0.85 9.16
C PRO A 280 -3.86 -0.48 8.84
N ASN A 281 -4.33 -1.21 9.87
CA ASN A 281 -5.27 -2.34 9.72
C ASN A 281 -6.74 -1.89 9.72
N ASP A 282 -6.98 -0.59 9.67
CA ASP A 282 -8.29 0.01 9.66
C ASP A 282 -8.29 1.12 8.62
N PHE A 283 -9.37 1.27 7.89
CA PHE A 283 -9.58 2.42 7.01
C PHE A 283 -10.87 3.11 7.41
N ALA A 284 -10.91 4.42 7.21
CA ALA A 284 -12.14 5.17 7.32
C ALA A 284 -12.76 5.37 5.95
N ILE A 285 -14.08 5.23 5.88
CA ILE A 285 -14.88 5.56 4.70
C ILE A 285 -15.58 6.90 4.87
N ASN A 286 -15.73 7.66 3.79
CA ASN A 286 -16.50 8.90 3.81
C ASN A 286 -18.00 8.63 3.63
N LEU A 287 -18.74 8.71 4.74
CA LEU A 287 -20.19 8.51 4.75
C LEU A 287 -20.95 9.63 4.04
N LYS A 288 -20.40 10.85 3.97
CA LYS A 288 -21.04 11.96 3.25
C LYS A 288 -21.05 11.72 1.74
N ALA A 289 -19.93 11.23 1.19
CA ALA A 289 -19.82 10.86 -0.21
C ALA A 289 -20.82 9.74 -0.56
N ILE A 290 -20.86 8.70 0.26
CA ILE A 290 -21.77 7.56 0.07
C ILE A 290 -23.23 8.00 0.18
N LYS A 291 -23.61 8.82 1.17
CA LYS A 291 -24.99 9.34 1.27
C LYS A 291 -25.43 10.12 0.04
N LYS A 292 -24.52 10.94 -0.53
CA LYS A 292 -24.82 11.69 -1.75
C LYS A 292 -25.10 10.75 -2.92
N GLN A 293 -24.33 9.66 -3.04
CA GLN A 293 -24.58 8.61 -4.01
C GLN A 293 -25.93 7.92 -3.78
N LEU A 294 -26.21 7.46 -2.54
CA LEU A 294 -27.44 6.73 -2.23
C LEU A 294 -28.69 7.59 -2.44
N ASN A 295 -28.65 8.87 -2.06
CA ASN A 295 -29.74 9.82 -2.30
C ASN A 295 -30.01 10.03 -3.80
N PHE A 296 -28.97 10.04 -4.64
CA PHE A 296 -29.14 10.15 -6.10
C PHE A 296 -29.94 8.98 -6.67
N PHE A 297 -29.75 7.79 -6.11
CA PHE A 297 -30.49 6.58 -6.49
C PHE A 297 -31.75 6.32 -5.65
N ASN A 298 -32.15 7.27 -4.79
CA ASN A 298 -33.30 7.16 -3.89
C ASN A 298 -33.24 5.93 -2.96
N VAL A 299 -32.04 5.55 -2.53
CA VAL A 299 -31.78 4.46 -1.59
C VAL A 299 -31.57 5.04 -0.19
N ASP A 300 -32.26 4.47 0.80
CA ASP A 300 -32.07 4.84 2.21
C ASP A 300 -30.75 4.24 2.74
N PRO A 301 -29.79 5.06 3.21
CA PRO A 301 -28.53 4.57 3.78
C PRO A 301 -28.69 3.54 4.91
N TYR A 302 -29.77 3.61 5.69
CA TYR A 302 -30.02 2.68 6.78
C TYR A 302 -30.42 1.27 6.33
N ASN A 303 -30.68 1.08 5.04
CA ASN A 303 -31.01 -0.21 4.43
C ASN A 303 -29.81 -0.86 3.73
N ILE A 304 -28.64 -0.23 3.73
CA ILE A 304 -27.42 -0.81 3.17
C ILE A 304 -26.95 -1.99 4.01
N ASN A 305 -26.66 -3.11 3.34
CA ASN A 305 -26.16 -4.33 3.96
C ASN A 305 -24.77 -4.74 3.48
N ARG A 306 -24.25 -4.09 2.43
CA ARG A 306 -22.91 -4.38 1.91
C ARG A 306 -22.27 -3.14 1.32
N MET A 307 -21.00 -2.96 1.64
CA MET A 307 -20.15 -1.94 1.06
C MET A 307 -19.17 -2.58 0.08
N ILE A 308 -19.09 -2.03 -1.12
CA ILE A 308 -18.24 -2.51 -2.20
C ILE A 308 -17.11 -1.52 -2.39
N ILE A 309 -15.88 -2.02 -2.27
CA ILE A 309 -14.66 -1.27 -2.46
C ILE A 309 -13.94 -1.88 -3.66
N ASP A 310 -13.40 -1.04 -4.54
CA ASP A 310 -12.46 -1.53 -5.54
C ASP A 310 -11.23 -2.10 -4.82
N ALA A 311 -10.97 -3.39 -4.99
CA ALA A 311 -9.89 -4.07 -4.28
C ALA A 311 -8.52 -3.50 -4.65
N ASN A 312 -8.33 -3.05 -5.90
CA ASN A 312 -7.11 -2.41 -6.34
C ASN A 312 -6.96 -1.03 -5.71
N TYR A 313 -8.06 -0.26 -5.61
CA TYR A 313 -8.03 1.00 -4.88
C TYR A 313 -7.61 0.82 -3.42
N LEU A 314 -8.11 -0.22 -2.75
CA LEU A 314 -7.72 -0.56 -1.38
C LEU A 314 -6.25 -1.01 -1.28
N GLU A 315 -5.76 -1.85 -2.20
CA GLU A 315 -4.34 -2.25 -2.25
C GLU A 315 -3.40 -1.08 -2.54
N HIS A 316 -3.80 -0.18 -3.45
CA HIS A 316 -3.07 1.04 -3.76
C HIS A 316 -3.01 1.99 -2.56
N LEU A 317 -4.12 2.12 -1.85
CA LEU A 317 -4.22 2.95 -0.66
C LEU A 317 -3.31 2.38 0.45
N LEU A 318 -3.41 1.08 0.71
CA LEU A 318 -2.61 0.37 1.72
C LEU A 318 -1.13 0.24 1.35
N ASP A 319 -0.79 0.45 0.08
CA ASP A 319 0.51 0.16 -0.53
C ASP A 319 0.97 -1.29 -0.29
N LEU A 320 0.02 -2.23 -0.27
CA LEU A 320 0.23 -3.65 0.01
C LEU A 320 -0.55 -4.51 -0.98
N ASN A 321 0.11 -5.52 -1.56
CA ASN A 321 -0.50 -6.52 -2.46
C ASN A 321 -1.10 -7.69 -1.66
N ILE A 322 -1.99 -7.40 -0.72
CA ILE A 322 -2.52 -8.39 0.25
C ILE A 322 -3.39 -9.42 -0.46
N PHE A 323 -4.24 -8.99 -1.39
CA PHE A 323 -5.17 -9.87 -2.08
C PHE A 323 -4.43 -10.66 -3.15
N GLY A 324 -3.61 -10.02 -3.98
CA GLY A 324 -2.88 -10.71 -5.05
C GLY A 324 -1.96 -11.82 -4.53
N ASN A 325 -1.23 -11.60 -3.43
CA ASN A 325 -0.33 -12.63 -2.86
C ASN A 325 -1.10 -13.83 -2.27
N ARG A 326 -2.23 -13.59 -1.59
CA ARG A 326 -3.03 -14.65 -0.97
C ARG A 326 -3.86 -15.42 -2.00
N LEU A 327 -4.39 -14.73 -3.00
CA LEU A 327 -5.13 -15.32 -4.09
C LEU A 327 -4.27 -16.30 -4.91
N MET A 328 -3.01 -15.96 -5.18
CA MET A 328 -2.05 -16.89 -5.79
C MET A 328 -1.78 -18.14 -4.93
N GLN A 329 -1.78 -18.02 -3.60
CA GLN A 329 -1.63 -19.18 -2.71
C GLN A 329 -2.87 -20.08 -2.75
N VAL A 330 -4.07 -19.50 -2.76
CA VAL A 330 -5.34 -20.25 -2.85
C VAL A 330 -5.42 -21.01 -4.17
N VAL A 331 -5.19 -20.33 -5.30
CA VAL A 331 -5.24 -20.96 -6.63
C VAL A 331 -4.20 -22.07 -6.76
N ASN A 332 -2.97 -21.87 -6.28
CA ASN A 332 -1.95 -22.91 -6.32
C ASN A 332 -2.31 -24.13 -5.45
N ASN A 333 -2.95 -23.92 -4.29
CA ASN A 333 -3.35 -25.00 -3.39
C ASN A 333 -4.54 -25.82 -3.94
N GLU A 334 -5.45 -25.20 -4.70
CA GLU A 334 -6.56 -25.90 -5.38
C GLU A 334 -6.06 -26.74 -6.57
N VAL A 335 -5.02 -26.29 -7.27
CA VAL A 335 -4.39 -27.06 -8.37
C VAL A 335 -3.57 -28.25 -7.86
N THR A 336 -3.02 -28.18 -6.64
CA THR A 336 -2.28 -29.33 -6.05
C THR A 336 -3.18 -30.38 -5.39
N ASN A 337 -4.46 -30.09 -5.18
CA ASN A 337 -5.43 -30.99 -4.54
C ASN A 337 -6.45 -31.61 -5.51
N ASN A 338 -6.33 -31.32 -6.81
CA ASN A 338 -7.01 -32.00 -7.93
C ASN A 338 -5.99 -32.77 -8.76
#